data_AF-A0A1V9XIF3-F1
#
_entry.id   AF-A0A1V9XIF3-F1
#
_cell.length_a   1.000
_cell.length_b   1.000
_cell.length_c   1.000
_cell.angle_alpha   90.00
_cell.angle_beta   90.00
_cell.angle_gamma   90.00
#
_symmetry.space_group_name_H-M   'P 1'
#
loop_
_entity.id
_entity.type
_entity.pdbx_description
1 polymer ?
#
loop_
_entity_poly.entity_id
_entity_poly.type
_entity_poly.pdbx_seq_one_letter_code
_entity_poly.pdbx_strand_id
1 'polypeptide(L)'
;MVLYSSAFIRPYLGSKTFFPGRRYEINATDAKHLLILFRGANLQFRGIYTYNPDREEVTKIFGAGPKNVTTPMLDLFYKYNSGSKGFTQIHTKHLSATIDAFTIQNALWTVRKSVTTKFAASHNARSGDFM
;
A
#
# COMPACT_ATOMS: atom_id res chain seq x y z
N MET A 1 16.56 2.79 1.32
CA MET A 1 16.12 3.63 0.19
C MET A 1 16.71 3.20 -1.17
N VAL A 2 17.01 1.90 -1.39
CA VAL A 2 17.64 1.42 -2.64
C VAL A 2 16.63 0.73 -3.57
N LEU A 3 15.58 0.12 -3.03
CA LEU A 3 14.53 -0.59 -3.79
C LEU A 3 13.62 0.32 -4.64
N TYR A 4 13.61 1.62 -4.36
CA TYR A 4 12.74 2.61 -5.01
C TYR A 4 13.43 3.41 -6.12
N SER A 5 14.70 3.09 -6.41
CA SER A 5 15.28 3.55 -7.67
C SER A 5 14.44 2.94 -8.79
N SER A 6 13.93 3.81 -9.68
CA SER A 6 13.11 3.40 -10.83
C SER A 6 13.74 2.24 -11.63
N ALA A 7 15.05 2.04 -11.55
CA ALA A 7 15.78 0.93 -12.15
C ALA A 7 15.27 -0.47 -11.74
N PHE A 8 14.85 -0.68 -10.49
CA PHE A 8 14.53 -2.03 -9.99
C PHE A 8 13.09 -2.46 -10.29
N ILE A 9 12.16 -1.52 -10.27
CA ILE A 9 10.75 -1.82 -10.56
C ILE A 9 10.41 -1.68 -12.05
N ARG A 10 11.31 -1.12 -12.86
CA ARG A 10 11.14 -0.91 -14.31
C ARG A 10 10.55 -2.10 -15.08
N PRO A 11 10.96 -3.36 -14.85
CA PRO A 11 10.37 -4.51 -15.53
C PRO A 11 8.88 -4.72 -15.24
N TYR A 12 8.42 -4.23 -14.09
CA TYR A 12 7.05 -4.36 -13.58
C TYR A 12 6.19 -3.12 -13.88
N LEU A 13 6.82 -2.05 -14.39
CA LEU A 13 6.16 -0.84 -14.85
C LEU A 13 5.68 -1.07 -16.28
N GLY A 14 4.39 -0.81 -16.52
CA GLY A 14 3.87 -0.78 -17.90
C GLY A 14 4.57 0.33 -18.71
N SER A 15 4.51 0.24 -20.03
CA SER A 15 5.15 1.16 -20.98
C SER A 15 4.72 2.64 -20.86
N LYS A 16 3.77 2.98 -19.98
CA LYS A 16 3.31 4.35 -19.68
C LYS A 16 3.64 4.87 -18.28
N THR A 17 4.19 4.06 -17.36
CA THR A 17 4.50 4.50 -16.00
C THR A 17 5.94 5.02 -15.92
N PHE A 18 6.16 6.22 -16.46
CA PHE A 18 7.35 7.02 -16.18
C PHE A 18 7.09 7.76 -14.86
N PHE A 19 8.08 7.80 -13.95
CA PHE A 19 7.99 8.54 -12.67
C PHE A 19 8.76 9.88 -12.72
N PRO A 20 8.44 10.84 -13.60
CA PRO A 20 9.01 12.18 -13.47
C PRO A 20 8.30 12.87 -12.28
N GLY A 21 9.07 13.34 -11.30
CA GLY A 21 8.57 14.24 -10.24
C GLY A 21 7.96 13.61 -8.97
N ARG A 22 7.74 12.29 -8.91
CA ARG A 22 7.12 11.62 -7.75
C ARG A 22 8.06 11.36 -6.55
N ARG A 23 9.35 11.71 -6.68
CA ARG A 23 10.36 11.53 -5.61
C ARG A 23 10.00 12.27 -4.33
N TYR A 24 9.31 13.41 -4.43
CA TYR A 24 8.93 14.20 -3.25
C TYR A 24 8.00 13.43 -2.32
N GLU A 25 6.98 12.75 -2.83
CA GLU A 25 6.00 12.02 -2.00
C GLU A 25 6.66 10.87 -1.20
N ILE A 26 7.67 10.23 -1.77
CA ILE A 26 8.42 9.13 -1.12
C ILE A 26 9.47 9.68 -0.15
N ASN A 27 10.14 10.78 -0.49
CA ASN A 27 11.14 11.40 0.37
C ASN A 27 10.54 12.21 1.52
N ALA A 28 9.30 12.67 1.38
CA ALA A 28 8.58 13.42 2.40
C ALA A 28 8.03 12.52 3.51
N THR A 29 7.98 11.19 3.30
CA THR A 29 7.58 10.26 4.35
C THR A 29 8.79 9.77 5.14
N ASP A 30 8.75 9.91 6.47
CA ASP A 30 9.71 9.29 7.40
C ASP A 30 9.46 7.76 7.55
N ALA A 31 8.61 7.19 6.69
CA ALA A 31 8.22 5.79 6.79
C ALA A 31 9.42 4.86 6.53
N LYS A 32 9.74 4.07 7.56
CA LYS A 32 10.84 3.10 7.57
C LYS A 32 10.57 1.89 6.67
N HIS A 33 9.30 1.57 6.44
CA HIS A 33 8.87 0.38 5.70
C HIS A 33 7.90 0.77 4.58
N LEU A 34 8.43 0.73 3.37
CA LEU A 34 7.69 0.96 2.13
C LEU A 34 7.40 -0.39 1.46
N LEU A 35 6.27 -0.48 0.78
CA LEU A 35 5.77 -1.69 0.13
C LEU A 35 5.25 -1.38 -1.27
N ILE A 36 5.43 -2.32 -2.20
CA ILE A 36 4.83 -2.23 -3.55
C ILE A 36 3.55 -3.06 -3.60
N LEU A 37 2.48 -2.46 -4.17
CA LEU A 37 1.27 -3.19 -4.55
C LEU A 37 1.39 -3.71 -5.98
N PHE A 38 1.25 -5.02 -6.13
CA PHE A 38 1.12 -5.69 -7.43
C PHE A 38 -0.31 -6.15 -7.71
N ARG A 39 -0.60 -6.40 -8.99
CA ARG A 39 -1.85 -7.06 -9.43
C ARG A 39 -1.55 -8.22 -10.38
N GLY A 40 -2.17 -9.37 -10.07
CA GLY A 40 -2.16 -10.58 -10.90
C GLY A 40 -0.81 -11.30 -10.94
N ALA A 41 -0.76 -12.41 -11.68
CA ALA A 41 0.40 -13.28 -11.80
C ALA A 41 1.63 -12.60 -12.43
N ASN A 42 1.41 -11.54 -13.23
CA ASN A 42 2.48 -10.84 -13.95
C ASN A 42 3.15 -9.75 -13.10
N LEU A 43 2.83 -9.67 -11.80
CA LEU A 43 3.36 -8.66 -10.87
C LEU A 43 3.27 -7.24 -11.44
N GLN A 44 2.11 -6.88 -11.97
CA GLN A 44 1.92 -5.57 -12.56
C GLN A 44 1.88 -4.51 -11.46
N PHE A 45 2.78 -3.53 -11.53
CA PHE A 45 2.84 -2.45 -10.54
C PHE A 45 1.53 -1.67 -10.47
N ARG A 46 1.06 -1.37 -9.25
CA ARG A 46 -0.15 -0.57 -9.01
C ARG A 46 0.07 0.62 -8.09
N GLY A 47 0.93 0.54 -7.10
CA GLY A 47 1.18 1.66 -6.20
C GLY A 47 2.23 1.38 -5.15
N ILE A 48 2.55 2.42 -4.38
CA ILE A 48 3.43 2.34 -3.22
C ILE A 48 2.65 2.66 -1.96
N TYR A 49 2.90 1.88 -0.93
CA TYR A 49 2.28 1.96 0.38
C TYR A 49 3.35 2.06 1.47
N THR A 50 2.99 2.59 2.62
CA THR A 50 3.74 2.48 3.87
C THR A 50 3.14 1.38 4.74
N TYR A 51 3.95 0.75 5.58
CA TYR A 51 3.49 -0.16 6.61
C TYR A 51 3.77 0.41 8.00
N ASN A 52 2.74 0.42 8.84
CA ASN A 52 2.85 0.72 10.26
C ASN A 52 2.72 -0.59 11.08
N PRO A 53 3.82 -1.11 11.67
CA PRO A 53 3.80 -2.35 12.43
C PRO A 53 2.97 -2.25 13.72
N ASP A 54 2.87 -1.07 14.34
CA ASP A 54 2.14 -0.89 15.60
C ASP A 54 0.62 -1.01 15.42
N ARG A 55 0.13 -0.70 14.21
CA ARG A 55 -1.31 -0.71 13.87
C ARG A 55 -1.69 -1.83 12.91
N GLU A 56 -0.71 -2.57 12.41
CA GLU A 56 -0.88 -3.54 11.31
C GLU A 56 -1.60 -2.94 10.09
N GLU A 57 -1.36 -1.65 9.83
CA GLU A 57 -2.02 -0.88 8.78
C GLU A 57 -1.08 -0.58 7.62
N VAL A 58 -1.58 -0.78 6.40
CA VAL A 58 -0.87 -0.46 5.16
C VAL A 58 -1.57 0.72 4.47
N THR A 59 -0.88 1.84 4.35
CA THR A 59 -1.46 3.10 3.86
C THR A 59 -0.88 3.51 2.52
N LYS A 60 -1.73 3.88 1.57
CA LYS A 60 -1.31 4.27 0.23
C LYS A 60 -0.59 5.60 0.27
N ILE A 61 0.62 5.65 -0.33
CA ILE A 61 1.29 6.89 -0.69
C ILE A 61 0.76 7.35 -2.04
N PHE A 62 0.86 6.49 -3.05
CA PHE A 62 0.36 6.79 -4.40
C PHE A 62 0.05 5.54 -5.22
N GLY A 63 -0.66 5.75 -6.33
CA GLY A 63 -1.01 4.71 -7.30
C GLY A 63 -2.49 4.32 -7.26
N ALA A 64 -2.81 3.21 -7.92
CA ALA A 64 -4.13 2.63 -8.01
C ALA A 64 -4.35 1.59 -6.90
N GLY A 65 -5.47 1.71 -6.19
CA GLY A 65 -5.83 0.82 -5.09
C GLY A 65 -6.49 1.57 -3.93
N PRO A 66 -6.99 0.83 -2.93
CA PRO A 66 -7.63 1.39 -1.74
C PRO A 66 -6.67 2.29 -0.94
N LYS A 67 -7.22 3.25 -0.19
CA LYS A 67 -6.40 4.17 0.62
C LYS A 67 -5.70 3.45 1.78
N ASN A 68 -6.43 2.58 2.46
CA ASN A 68 -5.95 1.75 3.55
C ASN A 68 -6.17 0.29 3.18
N VAL A 69 -5.22 -0.56 3.53
CA VAL A 69 -5.25 -2.01 3.35
C VAL A 69 -5.04 -2.64 4.72
N THR A 70 -5.97 -3.50 5.12
CA THR A 70 -5.91 -4.29 6.35
C THR A 70 -5.50 -5.73 6.05
N THR A 71 -5.06 -6.47 7.06
CA THR A 71 -4.63 -7.88 6.92
C THR A 71 -5.62 -8.76 6.14
N PRO A 72 -6.95 -8.68 6.35
CA PRO A 72 -7.92 -9.48 5.59
C PRO A 72 -8.00 -9.15 4.10
N MET A 73 -7.50 -8.00 3.67
CA MET A 73 -7.52 -7.57 2.26
C MET A 73 -6.32 -8.11 1.47
N LEU A 74 -5.26 -8.53 2.17
CA LEU A 74 -4.03 -9.05 1.58
C LEU A 74 -4.24 -10.46 1.01
N ASP A 75 -3.40 -10.81 0.04
CA ASP A 75 -3.51 -12.08 -0.67
C ASP A 75 -2.14 -12.78 -0.75
N LEU A 76 -1.21 -12.26 -1.54
CA LEU A 76 0.13 -12.81 -1.70
C LEU A 76 1.21 -11.82 -1.25
N PHE A 77 2.34 -12.35 -0.81
CA PHE A 77 3.49 -11.59 -0.32
C PHE A 77 4.75 -11.93 -1.10
N TYR A 78 5.59 -10.92 -1.28
CA TYR A 78 6.80 -11.04 -2.08
C TYR A 78 7.98 -10.37 -1.40
N LYS A 79 9.13 -11.00 -1.56
CA LYS A 79 10.44 -10.45 -1.21
C LYS A 79 11.22 -10.14 -2.47
N TYR A 80 11.90 -9.00 -2.50
CA TYR A 80 12.80 -8.65 -3.57
C TYR A 80 14.15 -9.36 -3.38
N ASN A 81 14.60 -10.04 -4.41
CA ASN A 81 15.93 -10.65 -4.48
C ASN A 81 16.81 -9.78 -5.38
N SER A 82 17.84 -9.17 -4.78
CA SER A 82 18.78 -8.31 -5.49
C SER A 82 19.65 -9.04 -6.49
N GLY A 83 19.97 -10.33 -6.24
CA GLY A 83 20.77 -11.16 -7.13
C GLY A 83 20.05 -11.48 -8.43
N SER A 84 18.79 -11.95 -8.34
CA SER A 84 17.96 -12.22 -9.51
C SER A 84 17.24 -10.98 -10.07
N LYS A 85 17.36 -9.84 -9.39
CA LYS A 85 16.68 -8.57 -9.72
C LYS A 85 15.17 -8.73 -9.88
N GLY A 86 14.56 -9.54 -9.02
CA GLY A 86 13.15 -9.89 -9.16
C GLY A 86 12.48 -10.17 -7.82
N PHE A 87 11.17 -10.24 -7.88
CA PHE A 87 10.35 -10.61 -6.73
C PHE A 87 10.11 -12.11 -6.69
N THR A 88 10.21 -12.69 -5.51
CA THR A 88 9.87 -14.09 -5.24
C THR A 88 8.76 -14.13 -4.22
N GLN A 89 7.73 -14.94 -4.50
CA GLN A 89 6.63 -15.14 -3.56
C GLN A 89 7.15 -15.85 -2.31
N ILE A 90 6.70 -15.38 -1.15
CA ILE A 90 6.94 -16.04 0.13
C ILE A 90 5.60 -16.51 0.72
N HIS A 91 5.61 -17.69 1.34
CA HIS A 91 4.42 -18.23 1.99
C HIS A 91 4.35 -17.72 3.43
N THR A 92 3.51 -16.72 3.65
CA THR A 92 3.20 -16.17 4.98
C THR A 92 1.77 -15.63 5.01
N LYS A 93 1.22 -15.48 6.20
CA LYS A 93 -0.07 -14.80 6.45
C LYS A 93 0.10 -13.46 7.15
N HIS A 94 1.31 -13.15 7.62
CA HIS A 94 1.59 -11.99 8.45
C HIS A 94 2.54 -11.04 7.73
N LEU A 95 2.26 -9.75 7.87
CA LEU A 95 3.15 -8.69 7.42
C LEU A 95 4.39 -8.64 8.30
N SER A 96 5.56 -8.51 7.68
CA SER A 96 6.83 -8.35 8.40
C SER A 96 7.75 -7.41 7.63
N ALA A 97 8.77 -6.91 8.32
CA ALA A 97 9.79 -6.04 7.71
C ALA A 97 10.57 -6.70 6.56
N THR A 98 10.45 -8.01 6.37
CA THR A 98 11.11 -8.77 5.29
C THR A 98 10.32 -8.79 3.99
N ILE A 99 9.10 -8.22 3.99
CA ILE A 99 8.21 -8.14 2.84
C ILE A 99 8.50 -6.84 2.09
N ASP A 100 8.69 -6.94 0.78
CA ASP A 100 8.93 -5.78 -0.09
C ASP A 100 7.72 -5.45 -0.96
N ALA A 101 6.84 -6.43 -1.21
CA ALA A 101 5.63 -6.22 -2.00
C ALA A 101 4.50 -7.19 -1.61
N PHE A 102 3.27 -6.82 -2.00
CA PHE A 102 2.07 -7.60 -1.73
C PHE A 102 1.05 -7.49 -2.88
N THR A 103 0.08 -8.39 -2.88
CA THR A 103 -1.17 -8.27 -3.64
C THR A 103 -2.35 -8.16 -2.68
N ILE A 104 -3.46 -7.63 -3.18
CA ILE A 104 -4.76 -7.67 -2.49
C ILE A 104 -5.71 -8.58 -3.25
N GLN A 105 -6.72 -9.10 -2.54
CA GLN A 105 -7.74 -9.97 -3.10
C GLN A 105 -8.35 -9.38 -4.37
N ASN A 106 -8.53 -10.22 -5.40
CA ASN A 106 -9.01 -9.75 -6.70
C ASN A 106 -10.40 -9.08 -6.62
N ALA A 107 -11.25 -9.52 -5.69
CA ALA A 107 -12.58 -8.95 -5.45
C ALA A 107 -12.56 -7.45 -5.10
N LEU A 108 -11.49 -6.95 -4.47
CA LEU A 108 -11.36 -5.55 -4.07
C LEU A 108 -11.09 -4.60 -5.25
N TRP A 109 -10.71 -5.15 -6.41
CA TRP A 109 -10.53 -4.37 -7.64
C TRP A 109 -11.83 -4.23 -8.43
N THR A 110 -12.79 -5.12 -8.20
CA THR A 110 -14.15 -4.98 -8.69
C THR A 110 -14.86 -4.00 -7.78
N VAL A 111 -15.01 -2.76 -8.24
CA VAL A 111 -15.63 -1.66 -7.48
C VAL A 111 -16.96 -2.13 -6.86
N ARG A 112 -16.96 -2.41 -5.56
CA ARG A 112 -18.17 -2.31 -4.76
C ARG A 112 -18.12 -0.93 -4.12
N LYS A 113 -19.07 -0.08 -4.45
CA LYS A 113 -19.32 1.17 -3.73
C LYS A 113 -19.74 0.80 -2.30
N SER A 114 -18.80 0.50 -1.40
CA SER A 114 -19.12 0.42 0.02
C SER A 114 -19.11 1.84 0.57
N VAL A 115 -20.30 2.27 0.97
CA VAL A 115 -20.61 3.53 1.63
C VAL A 115 -19.66 3.71 2.82
N THR A 116 -18.94 4.83 2.86
CA THR A 116 -18.15 5.22 4.04
C THR A 116 -19.08 5.41 5.21
N THR A 117 -19.12 4.47 6.16
CA THR A 117 -19.66 4.73 7.49
C THR A 117 -18.67 5.67 8.18
N LYS A 118 -18.89 6.98 8.01
CA LYS A 118 -18.32 7.97 8.92
C LYS A 118 -18.91 7.64 10.28
N PHE A 119 -18.10 7.16 11.21
CA PHE A 119 -18.41 7.36 12.62
C PHE A 119 -18.34 8.87 12.84
N ALA A 120 -19.50 9.52 12.73
CA ALA A 120 -19.69 10.88 13.16
C ALA A 120 -19.44 10.92 14.66
N ALA A 121 -18.27 11.43 15.06
CA ALA A 121 -18.06 11.92 16.41
C ALA A 121 -18.94 13.17 16.57
N SER A 122 -20.20 12.96 16.96
CA SER A 122 -21.13 14.01 17.37
C SER A 122 -21.61 13.72 18.78
N HIS A 123 -20.84 14.16 19.77
CA HIS A 123 -21.29 14.44 21.14
C HIS A 123 -20.21 15.39 21.68
N ASN A 124 -20.47 16.67 21.92
CA ASN A 124 -21.17 17.10 23.12
C ASN A 124 -21.67 18.55 22.94
N ALA A 125 -22.97 18.72 22.69
CA ALA A 125 -23.67 19.96 22.96
C ALA A 125 -24.20 19.86 24.40
N ARG A 126 -23.59 20.58 25.34
CA ARG A 126 -24.23 20.91 26.62
C ARG A 126 -24.42 22.42 26.65
N SER A 127 -25.59 22.83 26.20
CA SER A 127 -26.16 24.16 26.42
C SER A 127 -26.17 24.45 27.92
N GLY A 128 -25.36 25.42 28.34
CA GLY A 128 -25.58 26.15 29.58
C GLY A 128 -26.33 27.41 29.22
N ASP A 129 -27.66 27.37 29.36
CA ASP A 129 -28.58 28.48 29.11
C ASP A 129 -29.68 28.43 30.17
N PHE A 130 -29.66 29.44 31.05
CA PHE A 130 -30.67 29.92 32.02
C PHE A 130 -31.38 28.95 32.99
N MET A 131 -31.06 29.12 34.28
CA MET A 131 -31.91 29.84 35.25
C MET A 131 -31.05 30.44 36.35
#